data_AF-A0A9X7UUE6-F1
#
_entry.id   AF-A0A9X7UUE6-F1
#
_cell.length_a   1.000
_cell.length_b   1.000
_cell.length_c   1.000
_cell.angle_alpha   90.00
_cell.angle_beta   90.00
_cell.angle_gamma   90.00
#
_symmetry.space_group_name_H-M   'P 1'
#
loop_
_entity.id
_entity.type
_entity.pdbx_description
1 polymer ?
#
loop_
_entity_poly.entity_id
_entity_poly.type
_entity_poly.pdbx_seq_one_letter_code
_entity_poly.pdbx_strand_id
1 'polypeptide(L)'
;MPELATLLHPAVPDWSGRNRCLPSLLPPLWRDWLLDSGSLTARLSALRPGQFRVQLLAQYHGRPTPLERTELQLHGQHSVWVREVILLLGDTPLVYARTAVPITTLNGAGKRLQSLGERSLGSFLFQQPNLRRTPLRASHCKANALGLEWSRRSVFYLGDKPLMVSEAFTGALTDFL
;
A
#
# COMPACT_ATOMS: atom_id res chain seq x y z
N MET A 1 -6.33 13.81 -6.95
CA MET A 1 -5.52 13.06 -7.92
C MET A 1 -6.12 11.66 -8.14
N PRO A 2 -7.06 11.50 -9.08
CA PRO A 2 -7.72 10.21 -9.37
C PRO A 2 -6.81 9.16 -10.06
N GLU A 3 -5.60 9.52 -10.48
CA GLU A 3 -4.71 8.66 -11.26
C GLU A 3 -4.11 7.49 -10.45
N LEU A 4 -3.55 7.74 -9.26
CA LEU A 4 -2.91 6.68 -8.47
C LEU A 4 -3.91 5.64 -7.98
N ALA A 5 -5.10 6.06 -7.53
CA ALA A 5 -6.16 5.14 -7.16
C ALA A 5 -6.58 4.25 -8.33
N THR A 6 -6.60 4.77 -9.56
CA THR A 6 -6.95 3.99 -10.77
C THR A 6 -5.84 2.99 -11.14
N LEU A 7 -4.58 3.34 -10.92
CA LEU A 7 -3.44 2.44 -11.15
C LEU A 7 -3.35 1.32 -10.12
N LEU A 8 -3.61 1.64 -8.85
CA LEU A 8 -3.58 0.67 -7.76
C LEU A 8 -4.87 -0.18 -7.72
N HIS A 9 -6.01 0.42 -8.01
CA HIS A 9 -7.35 -0.18 -7.96
C HIS A 9 -8.10 0.06 -9.29
N PRO A 10 -7.68 -0.59 -10.40
CA PRO A 10 -8.35 -0.38 -11.70
C PRO A 10 -9.85 -0.66 -11.61
N ALA A 11 -10.68 0.17 -12.26
CA ALA A 11 -12.15 0.11 -12.18
C ALA A 11 -12.77 -1.19 -12.72
N VAL A 12 -12.05 -1.85 -13.63
CA VAL A 12 -12.20 -3.26 -13.94
C VAL A 12 -10.92 -3.93 -13.43
N PRO A 13 -10.84 -4.32 -12.16
CA PRO A 13 -9.83 -5.29 -11.79
C PRO A 13 -10.24 -6.59 -12.52
N ASP A 14 -9.31 -7.37 -13.06
CA ASP A 14 -9.62 -8.66 -13.68
C ASP A 14 -9.97 -9.73 -12.59
N TRP A 15 -10.78 -9.35 -11.59
CA TRP A 15 -11.03 -10.10 -10.35
C TRP A 15 -12.07 -11.20 -10.49
N SER A 16 -12.08 -11.97 -11.56
CA SER A 16 -12.75 -13.28 -11.54
C SER A 16 -11.85 -14.33 -10.89
N GLY A 17 -11.36 -14.15 -9.66
CA GLY A 17 -10.55 -15.17 -8.94
C GLY A 17 -9.24 -15.66 -9.62
N ARG A 18 -8.93 -15.21 -10.84
CA ARG A 18 -7.89 -15.72 -11.75
C ARG A 18 -6.58 -14.93 -11.69
N ASN A 19 -6.61 -13.69 -11.18
CA ASN A 19 -5.42 -12.87 -10.94
C ASN A 19 -5.00 -12.83 -9.46
N ARG A 20 -5.21 -13.94 -8.74
CA ARG A 20 -4.21 -14.34 -7.76
C ARG A 20 -3.02 -14.74 -8.61
N CYS A 21 -1.96 -13.92 -8.66
CA CYS A 21 -0.70 -14.50 -9.08
C CYS A 21 -0.38 -15.54 -8.02
N LEU A 22 -0.55 -16.82 -8.35
CA LEU A 22 -0.13 -17.89 -7.46
C LEU A 22 1.33 -17.60 -7.12
N PRO A 23 1.75 -17.73 -5.85
CA PRO A 23 3.13 -17.49 -5.48
C PRO A 23 4.11 -18.15 -6.47
N SER A 24 3.79 -19.36 -6.94
CA SER A 24 4.55 -20.11 -7.94
C SER A 24 4.74 -19.41 -9.31
N LEU A 25 3.82 -18.54 -9.72
CA LEU A 25 3.87 -17.82 -11.00
C LEU A 25 4.61 -16.49 -10.91
N LEU A 26 4.91 -16.00 -9.71
CA LEU A 26 5.73 -14.80 -9.52
C LEU A 26 7.20 -15.12 -9.80
N PRO A 27 7.92 -14.27 -10.56
CA PRO A 27 9.39 -14.35 -10.64
C PRO A 27 9.99 -14.36 -9.23
N PRO A 28 11.08 -15.11 -8.96
CA PRO A 28 11.61 -15.28 -7.60
C PRO A 28 11.85 -13.97 -6.85
N LEU A 29 12.41 -12.98 -7.55
CA LEU A 29 12.64 -11.63 -7.03
C LEU A 29 11.34 -10.97 -6.58
N TRP A 30 10.34 -10.94 -7.47
CA TRP A 30 9.04 -10.33 -7.20
C TRP A 30 8.25 -11.12 -6.17
N ARG A 31 8.40 -12.44 -6.09
CA ARG A 31 7.78 -13.27 -5.05
C ARG A 31 8.25 -12.85 -3.66
N ASP A 32 9.55 -12.67 -3.49
CA ASP A 32 10.14 -12.25 -2.22
C ASP A 32 9.61 -10.86 -1.81
N TRP A 33 9.65 -9.88 -2.71
CA TRP A 33 9.16 -8.52 -2.41
C TRP A 33 7.63 -8.42 -2.25
N LEU A 34 6.85 -9.14 -3.06
CA LEU A 34 5.38 -9.03 -3.05
C LEU A 34 4.73 -9.81 -1.92
N LEU A 35 5.40 -10.85 -1.41
CA LEU A 35 4.87 -11.72 -0.36
C LEU A 35 5.54 -11.53 1.01
N ASP A 36 6.59 -10.69 1.10
CA ASP A 36 7.20 -10.33 2.37
C ASP A 36 6.21 -9.60 3.30
N SER A 37 5.91 -10.25 4.42
CA SER A 37 4.99 -9.73 5.43
C SER A 37 5.59 -8.66 6.34
N GLY A 38 6.90 -8.42 6.25
CA GLY A 38 7.64 -7.45 7.04
C GLY A 38 7.40 -5.98 6.64
N SER A 39 8.17 -5.10 7.26
CA SER A 39 8.10 -3.66 7.00
C SER A 39 8.80 -3.31 5.69
N LEU A 40 8.02 -2.95 4.67
CA LEU A 40 8.57 -2.50 3.38
C LEU A 40 9.52 -1.32 3.55
N THR A 41 9.22 -0.40 4.47
CA THR A 41 10.10 0.71 4.81
C THR A 41 11.44 0.22 5.35
N ALA A 42 11.44 -0.72 6.29
CA ALA A 42 12.69 -1.23 6.86
C ALA A 42 13.53 -1.92 5.78
N ARG A 43 12.88 -2.69 4.91
CA ARG A 43 13.53 -3.40 3.80
C ARG A 43 14.13 -2.45 2.77
N LEU A 44 13.40 -1.42 2.33
CA LEU A 44 13.92 -0.41 1.40
C LEU A 44 15.05 0.41 2.02
N SER A 45 14.92 0.81 3.29
CA SER A 45 15.97 1.52 4.03
C SER A 45 17.27 0.73 4.14
N ALA A 46 17.18 -0.61 4.19
CA ALA A 46 18.35 -1.48 4.26
C ALA A 46 19.12 -1.59 2.93
N LEU A 47 18.47 -1.32 1.78
CA LEU A 47 19.13 -1.39 0.47
C LEU A 47 20.25 -0.36 0.34
N ARG A 48 19.99 0.88 0.76
CA ARG A 48 20.97 1.98 0.81
C ARG A 48 20.71 2.83 2.06
N PRO A 49 21.41 2.56 3.18
CA PRO A 49 21.22 3.31 4.43
C PRO A 49 21.37 4.82 4.24
N GLY A 50 20.46 5.59 4.83
CA GLY A 50 20.46 7.06 4.78
C GLY A 50 19.85 7.67 3.51
N GLN A 51 19.51 6.89 2.49
CA GLN A 51 18.92 7.41 1.24
C GLN A 51 17.41 7.25 1.14
N PHE A 52 16.80 6.47 2.04
CA PHE A 52 15.36 6.23 2.00
C PHE A 52 14.57 7.47 2.44
N ARG A 53 13.58 7.87 1.64
CA ARG A 53 12.64 8.94 1.99
C ARG A 53 11.22 8.60 1.58
N VAL A 54 10.25 9.16 2.31
CA VAL A 54 8.84 9.12 1.94
C VAL A 54 8.43 10.50 1.47
N GLN A 55 7.95 10.62 0.25
CA GLN A 55 7.41 11.86 -0.28
C GLN A 55 5.89 11.80 -0.23
N LEU A 56 5.27 12.80 0.39
CA LEU A 56 3.81 12.89 0.44
C LEU A 56 3.26 13.43 -0.89
N LEU A 57 2.34 12.68 -1.52
CA LEU A 57 1.63 13.15 -2.71
C LEU A 57 0.32 13.83 -2.36
N ALA A 58 -0.48 13.19 -1.50
CA ALA A 58 -1.78 13.72 -1.12
C ALA A 58 -2.26 13.13 0.21
N GLN A 59 -3.05 13.93 0.93
CA GLN A 59 -3.89 13.49 2.04
C GLN A 59 -5.24 14.18 1.98
N TYR A 60 -6.32 13.41 2.06
CA TYR A 60 -7.67 13.96 1.93
C TYR A 60 -8.73 13.02 2.50
N HIS A 61 -9.89 13.59 2.83
CA HIS A 61 -11.10 12.82 3.05
C HIS A 61 -11.80 12.59 1.72
N GLY A 62 -12.21 11.36 1.45
CA GLY A 62 -12.84 10.99 0.19
C GLY A 62 -13.70 9.74 0.29
N ARG A 63 -14.22 9.31 -0.86
CA ARG A 63 -14.93 8.03 -0.98
C ARG A 63 -13.93 6.89 -1.20
N PRO A 64 -14.16 5.71 -0.62
CA PRO A 64 -13.36 4.54 -0.92
C PRO A 64 -13.57 4.11 -2.38
N THR A 65 -12.54 3.53 -2.99
CA THR A 65 -12.69 2.81 -4.26
C THR A 65 -13.60 1.59 -4.09
N PRO A 66 -14.15 1.00 -5.17
CA PRO A 66 -14.93 -0.23 -5.07
C PRO A 66 -14.15 -1.36 -4.38
N LEU A 67 -12.85 -1.48 -4.68
CA LEU A 67 -11.99 -2.48 -4.07
C LEU A 67 -11.78 -2.22 -2.56
N GLU A 68 -11.49 -0.97 -2.18
CA GLU A 68 -11.36 -0.58 -0.78
C GLU A 68 -12.65 -0.87 -0.02
N ARG A 69 -13.81 -0.56 -0.61
CA ARG A 69 -15.12 -0.85 -0.02
C ARG A 69 -15.30 -2.34 0.26
N THR A 70 -14.94 -3.20 -0.69
CA THR A 70 -15.03 -4.65 -0.53
C THR A 70 -14.04 -5.19 0.51
N GLU A 71 -12.76 -4.84 0.42
CA GLU A 71 -11.71 -5.36 1.30
C GLU A 71 -11.87 -4.85 2.74
N LEU A 72 -12.32 -3.61 2.92
CA LEU A 72 -12.59 -3.01 4.24
C LEU A 72 -14.00 -3.31 4.77
N GLN A 73 -14.83 -4.07 4.03
CA GLN A 73 -16.20 -4.42 4.41
C GLN A 73 -17.06 -3.19 4.77
N LEU A 74 -16.97 -2.13 3.96
CA LEU A 74 -17.69 -0.88 4.20
C LEU A 74 -19.10 -0.94 3.58
N HIS A 75 -20.13 -0.79 4.42
CA HIS A 75 -21.53 -0.79 4.01
C HIS A 75 -22.12 0.63 3.91
N GLY A 76 -22.85 0.96 2.85
CA GLY A 76 -23.47 2.30 2.71
C GLY A 76 -22.47 3.43 2.36
N GLN A 77 -22.74 4.66 2.77
CA GLN A 77 -21.96 5.84 2.39
C GLN A 77 -20.81 6.15 3.36
N HIS A 78 -19.89 5.21 3.55
CA HIS A 78 -18.68 5.49 4.35
C HIS A 78 -17.68 6.35 3.57
N SER A 79 -17.06 7.29 4.31
CA SER A 79 -15.88 8.01 3.87
C SER A 79 -14.61 7.34 4.41
N VAL A 80 -13.51 7.57 3.72
CA VAL A 80 -12.16 7.20 4.15
C VAL A 80 -11.28 8.44 4.18
N TRP A 81 -10.32 8.45 5.09
CA TRP A 81 -9.14 9.28 4.95
C TRP A 81 -8.12 8.52 4.10
N VAL A 82 -7.59 9.21 3.11
CA VAL A 82 -6.64 8.68 2.16
C VAL A 82 -5.29 9.34 2.39
N ARG A 83 -4.23 8.54 2.31
CA ARG A 83 -2.86 9.01 2.19
C ARG A 83 -2.16 8.33 1.02
N GLU A 84 -1.58 9.14 0.15
CA GLU A 84 -0.83 8.71 -1.02
C GLU A 84 0.61 9.21 -0.92
N VAL A 85 1.57 8.31 -1.11
CA VAL A 85 3.00 8.59 -0.96
C VAL A 85 3.83 7.90 -2.04
N ILE A 86 5.04 8.40 -2.24
CA ILE A 86 6.12 7.70 -2.93
C ILE A 86 7.17 7.31 -1.89
N LEU A 87 7.67 6.08 -1.97
CA LEU A 87 8.86 5.63 -1.27
C LEU A 87 10.03 5.70 -2.24
N LEU A 88 11.04 6.50 -1.90
CA LEU A 88 12.20 6.74 -2.75
C LEU A 88 13.48 6.25 -2.09
N LEU A 89 14.45 5.90 -2.94
CA LEU A 89 15.84 5.70 -2.55
C LEU A 89 16.69 6.70 -3.34
N GLY A 90 17.23 7.69 -2.63
CA GLY A 90 17.75 8.91 -3.25
C GLY A 90 16.62 9.67 -3.94
N ASP A 91 16.76 9.89 -5.24
CA ASP A 91 15.73 10.52 -6.09
C ASP A 91 14.94 9.52 -6.94
N THR A 92 15.21 8.22 -6.76
CA THR A 92 14.54 7.18 -7.55
C THR A 92 13.24 6.75 -6.86
N PRO A 93 12.07 6.92 -7.48
CA PRO A 93 10.82 6.39 -6.95
C PRO A 93 10.83 4.88 -7.10
N LEU A 94 10.65 4.15 -5.98
CA LEU A 94 10.63 2.68 -6.00
C LEU A 94 9.23 2.13 -5.77
N VAL A 95 8.44 2.80 -4.95
CA VAL A 95 7.09 2.34 -4.59
C VAL A 95 6.12 3.50 -4.50
N TYR A 96 4.97 3.35 -5.14
CA TYR A 96 3.82 4.22 -4.93
C TYR A 96 2.85 3.53 -4.00
N ALA A 97 2.49 4.18 -2.90
CA ALA A 97 1.63 3.58 -1.89
C ALA A 97 0.40 4.44 -1.62
N ARG A 98 -0.73 3.76 -1.45
CA ARG A 98 -2.00 4.34 -1.03
C ARG A 98 -2.50 3.63 0.21
N THR A 99 -2.84 4.42 1.21
CA THR A 99 -3.46 3.97 2.45
C THR A 99 -4.87 4.53 2.53
N ALA A 100 -5.86 3.66 2.69
CA ALA A 100 -7.24 4.06 2.91
C ALA A 100 -7.67 3.64 4.33
N VAL A 101 -8.11 4.62 5.11
CA VAL A 101 -8.46 4.46 6.51
C VAL A 101 -9.92 4.89 6.70
N PRO A 102 -10.84 3.99 7.06
CA PRO A 102 -12.20 4.36 7.45
C PRO A 102 -12.18 5.43 8.54
N ILE A 103 -13.09 6.41 8.48
CA ILE A 103 -13.15 7.47 9.51
C ILE A 103 -13.36 6.89 10.91
N THR A 104 -14.07 5.76 11.01
CA THR A 104 -14.27 4.99 12.24
C THR A 104 -12.97 4.41 12.83
N THR A 105 -11.91 4.28 12.03
CA THR A 105 -10.56 3.87 12.46
C THR A 105 -9.74 5.06 12.98
N LEU A 106 -10.10 6.31 12.65
CA LEU A 106 -9.34 7.53 12.99
C LEU A 106 -9.63 8.07 14.40
N ASN A 107 -9.64 7.18 15.38
CA ASN A 107 -9.79 7.52 16.79
C ASN A 107 -8.79 6.72 17.65
N GLY A 108 -8.58 7.13 18.90
CA GLY A 108 -7.54 6.55 19.75
C GLY A 108 -6.16 6.58 19.08
N ALA A 109 -5.47 5.43 19.06
CA ALA A 109 -4.18 5.26 18.39
C ALA A 109 -4.23 5.62 16.89
N GLY A 110 -5.36 5.40 16.21
CA GLY A 110 -5.54 5.69 14.79
C GLY A 110 -5.49 7.17 14.42
N LYS A 111 -5.67 8.10 15.38
CA LYS A 111 -5.53 9.56 15.12
C LYS A 111 -4.14 9.91 14.59
N ARG A 112 -3.11 9.17 15.04
CA ARG A 112 -1.73 9.41 14.63
C ARG A 112 -1.49 9.11 13.14
N LEU A 113 -2.36 8.34 12.49
CA LEU A 113 -2.29 8.10 11.04
C LEU A 113 -2.38 9.41 10.26
N GLN A 114 -3.23 10.35 10.70
CA GLN A 114 -3.42 11.64 10.02
C GLN A 114 -2.22 12.58 10.15
N SER A 115 -1.41 12.43 11.20
CA SER A 115 -0.22 13.25 11.44
C SER A 115 1.07 12.63 10.94
N LEU A 116 1.00 11.53 10.17
CA LEU A 116 2.19 10.87 9.64
C LEU A 116 2.99 11.75 8.66
N GLY A 117 2.34 12.58 7.85
CA GLY A 117 3.02 13.39 6.84
C GLY A 117 3.95 12.54 5.96
N GLU A 118 5.25 12.85 6.01
CA GLU A 118 6.36 12.16 5.33
C GLU A 118 7.03 11.07 6.18
N ARG A 119 6.40 10.62 7.26
CA ARG A 119 6.90 9.50 8.07
C ARG A 119 6.37 8.18 7.55
N SER A 120 7.17 7.12 7.64
CA SER A 120 6.74 5.82 7.16
C SER A 120 5.48 5.32 7.88
N LEU A 121 4.55 4.71 7.13
CA LEU A 121 3.40 4.04 7.75
C LEU A 121 3.85 2.84 8.58
N GLY A 122 4.83 2.08 8.07
CA GLY A 122 5.36 0.89 8.73
C GLY A 122 5.90 1.19 10.13
N SER A 123 6.63 2.28 10.32
CA SER A 123 7.13 2.64 11.66
C SER A 123 6.01 2.87 12.67
N PHE A 124 4.81 3.26 12.23
CA PHE A 124 3.65 3.35 13.11
C PHE A 124 2.95 2.00 13.30
N LEU A 125 2.66 1.29 12.22
CA LEU A 125 1.89 0.03 12.26
C LEU A 125 2.63 -1.05 13.06
N PHE A 126 3.92 -1.27 12.80
CA PHE A 126 4.69 -2.34 13.44
C PHE A 126 5.06 -2.07 14.90
N GLN A 127 4.75 -0.87 15.43
CA GLN A 127 4.84 -0.56 16.86
C GLN A 127 3.58 -0.94 17.63
N GLN A 128 2.50 -1.37 16.96
CA GLN A 128 1.23 -1.66 17.61
C GLN A 128 1.23 -3.12 18.12
N PRO A 129 0.99 -3.35 19.42
CA PRO A 129 1.16 -4.67 20.03
C PRO A 129 0.19 -5.75 19.49
N ASN A 130 -0.98 -5.34 19.01
CA ASN A 130 -2.03 -6.22 18.50
C ASN A 130 -2.25 -6.04 16.98
N LEU A 131 -1.20 -5.64 16.24
CA LEU A 131 -1.30 -5.49 14.80
C LEU A 131 -1.61 -6.85 14.16
N ARG A 132 -2.75 -6.95 13.47
CA ARG A 132 -3.06 -8.08 12.60
C ARG A 132 -3.12 -7.62 11.16
N ARG A 133 -2.91 -8.56 10.23
CA ARG A 133 -3.07 -8.32 8.81
C ARG A 133 -3.72 -9.49 8.11
N THR A 134 -4.45 -9.22 7.04
CA THR A 134 -4.86 -10.25 6.09
C THR A 134 -3.64 -10.75 5.30
N PRO A 135 -3.76 -11.92 4.63
CA PRO A 135 -2.76 -12.33 3.65
C PRO A 135 -2.53 -11.27 2.57
N LEU A 136 -1.29 -11.18 2.09
CA LEU A 136 -0.93 -10.35 0.95
C LEU A 136 -1.61 -10.84 -0.33
N ARG A 137 -2.11 -9.90 -1.12
CA ARG A 137 -2.62 -10.17 -2.46
C ARG A 137 -1.78 -9.40 -3.45
N ALA A 138 -1.15 -10.10 -4.40
CA ALA A 138 -0.32 -9.53 -5.44
C ALA A 138 -1.04 -9.53 -6.80
N SER A 139 -0.80 -8.50 -7.61
CA SER A 139 -1.30 -8.38 -8.98
C SER A 139 -0.32 -7.62 -9.88
N HIS A 140 -0.28 -7.99 -11.16
CA HIS A 140 0.47 -7.26 -12.18
C HIS A 140 -0.22 -5.92 -12.48
N CYS A 141 0.57 -4.88 -12.72
CA CYS A 141 0.09 -3.57 -13.14
C CYS A 141 0.01 -3.53 -14.67
N LYS A 142 -1.06 -2.95 -15.24
CA LYS A 142 -1.07 -2.68 -16.70
C LYS A 142 -0.01 -1.63 -17.04
N ALA A 143 0.48 -1.61 -18.27
CA ALA A 143 1.41 -0.58 -18.73
C ALA A 143 0.88 0.82 -18.38
N ASN A 144 1.73 1.62 -17.76
CA ASN A 144 1.38 2.92 -17.19
C ASN A 144 2.58 3.87 -17.26
N ALA A 145 2.31 5.17 -17.23
CA ALA A 145 3.34 6.21 -17.35
C ALA A 145 4.31 6.25 -16.15
N LEU A 146 3.95 5.64 -15.01
CA LEU A 146 4.78 5.59 -13.81
C LEU A 146 5.73 4.37 -13.77
N GLY A 147 5.70 3.51 -14.80
CA GLY A 147 6.56 2.32 -14.85
C GLY A 147 6.28 1.29 -13.77
N LEU A 148 5.04 1.25 -13.23
CA LEU A 148 4.66 0.24 -12.23
C LEU A 148 4.51 -1.13 -12.89
N GLU A 149 5.14 -2.15 -12.33
CA GLU A 149 5.10 -3.52 -12.84
C GLU A 149 4.21 -4.42 -11.98
N TRP A 150 4.36 -4.31 -10.66
CA TRP A 150 3.66 -5.15 -9.71
C TRP A 150 3.02 -4.33 -8.61
N SER A 151 1.98 -4.90 -8.02
CA SER A 151 1.29 -4.33 -6.88
C SER A 151 0.99 -5.41 -5.86
N ARG A 152 0.93 -5.00 -4.60
CA ARG A 152 0.41 -5.82 -3.52
C ARG A 152 -0.50 -5.01 -2.61
N ARG A 153 -1.39 -5.71 -1.91
CA ARG A 153 -2.30 -5.09 -0.96
C ARG A 153 -2.60 -6.00 0.22
N SER A 154 -2.97 -5.38 1.33
CA SER A 154 -3.37 -6.05 2.55
C SER A 154 -4.25 -5.12 3.39
N VAL A 155 -5.17 -5.70 4.15
CA VAL A 155 -5.86 -5.00 5.23
C VAL A 155 -5.08 -5.24 6.53
N PHE A 156 -4.82 -4.17 7.25
CA PHE A 156 -4.26 -4.19 8.60
C PHE A 156 -5.37 -3.85 9.61
N TYR A 157 -5.26 -4.39 10.81
CA TYR A 157 -6.20 -4.15 11.90
C TYR A 157 -5.46 -3.60 13.11
N LEU A 158 -5.91 -2.43 13.56
CA LEU A 158 -5.52 -1.80 14.83
C LEU A 158 -6.57 -2.19 15.87
N GLY A 159 -6.38 -3.34 16.53
CA GLY A 159 -7.45 -4.03 17.24
C GLY A 159 -8.46 -4.58 16.22
N ASP A 160 -9.70 -4.08 16.24
CA ASP A 160 -10.74 -4.41 15.27
C ASP A 160 -10.99 -3.30 14.23
N LYS A 161 -10.12 -2.28 14.21
CA LYS A 161 -10.25 -1.13 13.30
C LYS A 161 -9.42 -1.36 12.03
N PRO A 162 -10.05 -1.56 10.86
CA PRO A 162 -9.32 -1.90 9.65
C PRO A 162 -8.74 -0.65 8.99
N LEU A 163 -7.65 -0.84 8.24
CA LEU A 163 -7.14 0.08 7.22
C LEU A 163 -6.51 -0.71 6.10
N MET A 164 -6.58 -0.21 4.88
CA MET A 164 -6.05 -0.91 3.70
C MET A 164 -4.80 -0.21 3.21
N VAL A 165 -3.77 -1.00 2.93
CA VAL A 165 -2.52 -0.55 2.31
C VAL A 165 -2.41 -1.21 0.95
N SER A 166 -2.16 -0.40 -0.08
CA SER A 166 -1.83 -0.84 -1.45
C SER A 166 -0.51 -0.22 -1.85
N GLU A 167 0.38 -1.03 -2.38
CA GLU A 167 1.76 -0.68 -2.74
C GLU A 167 1.99 -1.17 -4.17
N ALA A 168 2.46 -0.31 -5.06
CA ALA A 168 2.92 -0.68 -6.40
C ALA A 168 4.37 -0.33 -6.61
N PHE A 169 5.10 -1.27 -7.20
CA PHE A 169 6.54 -1.26 -7.35
C PHE A 169 6.89 -0.90 -8.79
N THR A 170 7.87 -0.01 -8.94
CA THR A 170 8.46 0.34 -10.23
C THR A 170 9.49 -0.71 -10.64
N GLY A 171 9.73 -0.85 -11.96
CA GLY A 171 10.85 -1.65 -12.47
C GLY A 171 12.21 -1.24 -11.88
N ALA A 172 12.41 0.06 -11.62
CA ALA A 172 13.64 0.59 -11.03
C ALA A 172 14.06 -0.03 -9.69
N LEU A 173 13.16 -0.72 -8.97
CA LEU A 173 13.53 -1.47 -7.77
C LEU A 173 14.65 -2.49 -8.06
N THR A 174 14.63 -3.12 -9.23
CA THR A 174 15.61 -4.16 -9.58
C THR A 174 17.04 -3.63 -9.70
N ASP A 175 17.22 -2.33 -9.92
CA ASP A 175 18.53 -1.69 -10.04
C ASP A 175 19.25 -1.54 -8.69
N PHE A 176 18.53 -1.79 -7.57
CA PHE A 176 19.06 -1.68 -6.21
C PHE A 176 19.26 -3.02 -5.50
N LEU A 177 18.85 -4.13 -6.13
CA LEU A 177 18.92 -5.50 -5.61
C LEU A 177 20.16 -6.20 -6.13
#